data_AF-A0A4Q1AV64-F1
#
_entry.id   AF-A0A4Q1AV64-F1
#
_cell.length_a   1.000
_cell.length_b   1.000
_cell.length_c   1.000
_cell.angle_alpha   90.00
_cell.angle_beta   90.00
_cell.angle_gamma   90.00
#
_symmetry.space_group_name_H-M   'P 1'
#
loop_
_entity.id
_entity.type
_entity.pdbx_description
1 polymer ?
#
loop_
_entity_poly.entity_id
_entity_poly.type
_entity_poly.pdbx_seq_one_letter_code
_entity_poly.pdbx_strand_id
1 'polypeptide(L)'
;MQTILFLLLLFLIVIFSVLLFYKNKHSRVDKLNQGECPTCKAKRRVFFDENTRTTFKDEVISAKVLKNHGCSGLNEIEYTCKICGLKEVYPQSSNSNCSM
;
A
#
# COMPACT_ATOMS: atom_id res chain seq x y z
N MET A 1 -43.44 -7.78 1.92
CA MET A 1 -42.68 -7.16 0.82
C MET A 1 -41.81 -6.00 1.28
N GLN A 2 -42.37 -4.99 1.94
CA GLN A 2 -41.62 -3.79 2.37
C GLN A 2 -40.57 -4.07 3.46
N THR A 3 -40.87 -4.92 4.44
CA THR A 3 -39.93 -5.30 5.51
C THR A 3 -38.75 -6.14 5.00
N ILE A 4 -39.00 -7.03 4.04
CA ILE A 4 -37.97 -7.89 3.42
C ILE A 4 -37.02 -7.04 2.57
N LEU A 5 -37.57 -6.10 1.78
CA LEU A 5 -36.76 -5.14 1.00
C LEU A 5 -35.90 -4.25 1.91
N PHE A 6 -36.45 -3.80 3.04
CA PHE A 6 -35.71 -2.98 4.00
C PHE A 6 -34.55 -3.73 4.67
N LEU A 7 -34.77 -4.99 5.06
CA LEU A 7 -33.70 -5.84 5.61
C LEU A 7 -32.59 -6.09 4.59
N LEU A 8 -32.95 -6.33 3.32
CA LEU A 8 -31.98 -6.54 2.25
C LEU A 8 -31.12 -5.29 2.01
N LEU A 9 -31.73 -4.10 2.00
CA LEU A 9 -31.01 -2.83 1.87
C LEU A 9 -30.06 -2.58 3.04
N LEU A 10 -30.50 -2.80 4.28
CA LEU A 10 -29.64 -2.67 5.45
C LEU A 10 -28.45 -3.62 5.40
N PHE A 11 -28.68 -4.87 4.99
CA PHE A 11 -27.62 -5.86 4.84
C PHE A 11 -26.57 -5.41 3.81
N LEU A 12 -26.99 -4.89 2.65
CA LEU A 12 -26.07 -4.36 1.64
C LEU A 12 -25.27 -3.15 2.15
N ILE A 13 -25.90 -2.25 2.91
CA ILE A 13 -25.21 -1.08 3.50
C ILE A 13 -24.13 -1.53 4.49
N VAL A 14 -24.41 -2.52 5.33
CA VAL A 14 -23.42 -3.05 6.28
C VAL A 14 -22.23 -3.66 5.54
N ILE A 15 -22.48 -4.50 4.52
CA ILE A 15 -21.40 -5.07 3.70
C ILE A 15 -20.57 -3.96 3.06
N PHE A 16 -21.21 -2.98 2.44
CA PHE A 16 -20.53 -1.87 1.78
C PHE A 16 -19.66 -1.07 2.76
N SER A 17 -20.15 -0.85 3.98
CA SER A 17 -19.43 -0.14 5.04
C SER A 17 -18.16 -0.89 5.47
N VAL A 18 -18.25 -2.22 5.63
CA VAL A 18 -17.09 -3.06 5.97
C VAL A 18 -16.04 -3.04 4.85
N LEU A 19 -16.48 -3.16 3.59
CA LEU A 19 -15.57 -3.10 2.44
C LEU A 19 -14.88 -1.73 2.32
N LEU A 20 -15.62 -0.64 2.55
CA LEU A 20 -15.06 0.72 2.57
C LEU A 20 -14.02 0.90 3.67
N PHE A 21 -14.30 0.39 4.87
CA PHE A 21 -13.35 0.43 5.99
C PHE A 21 -12.05 -0.29 5.64
N TYR A 22 -12.15 -1.50 5.07
CA TYR A 22 -10.98 -2.26 4.64
C TYR A 22 -10.16 -1.50 3.59
N LYS A 23 -10.83 -0.97 2.57
CA LYS A 23 -10.17 -0.18 1.51
C LYS A 23 -9.46 1.06 2.05
N ASN A 24 -10.10 1.82 2.94
CA ASN A 24 -9.51 3.03 3.49
C ASN A 24 -8.29 2.75 4.37
N LYS A 25 -8.30 1.64 5.12
CA LYS A 25 -7.18 1.23 5.96
C LYS A 25 -5.92 0.91 5.14
N HIS A 26 -6.07 0.26 3.99
CA HIS A 26 -4.94 -0.12 3.13
C HIS A 26 -4.55 0.95 2.09
N SER A 27 -5.43 1.92 1.81
CA SER A 27 -5.23 2.91 0.74
C SER A 27 -3.92 3.71 0.85
N ARG A 28 -3.45 4.04 2.06
CA ARG A 28 -2.16 4.76 2.23
C ARG A 28 -0.96 3.87 1.89
N VAL A 29 -0.97 2.64 2.41
CA VAL A 29 0.09 1.65 2.17
C VAL A 29 0.14 1.29 0.70
N ASP A 30 -1.02 1.16 0.05
CA ASP A 30 -1.11 0.90 -1.39
C ASP A 30 -0.49 2.03 -2.22
N LYS A 31 -0.74 3.30 -1.86
CA LYS A 31 -0.09 4.45 -2.53
C LYS A 31 1.42 4.41 -2.35
N LEU A 32 1.90 4.13 -1.14
CA LEU A 32 3.34 4.00 -0.86
C LEU A 32 3.97 2.85 -1.65
N ASN A 33 3.29 1.69 -1.75
CA ASN A 33 3.71 0.55 -2.55
C ASN A 33 3.71 0.83 -4.07
N GLN A 34 2.80 1.69 -4.53
CA GLN A 34 2.78 2.19 -5.91
C GLN A 34 3.87 3.25 -6.17
N GLY A 35 4.62 3.67 -5.16
CA GLY A 35 5.65 4.70 -5.26
C GLY A 35 5.09 6.13 -5.31
N GLU A 36 3.87 6.34 -4.79
CA GLU A 36 3.22 7.64 -4.63
C GLU A 36 3.24 8.08 -3.16
N CYS A 37 3.72 9.31 -2.91
CA CYS A 37 3.65 9.88 -1.57
C CYS A 37 2.24 10.40 -1.25
N PRO A 38 1.58 9.92 -0.18
CA PRO A 38 0.22 10.37 0.18
C PRO A 38 0.17 11.85 0.60
N THR A 39 1.28 12.40 1.12
CA THR A 39 1.37 13.80 1.58
C THR A 39 1.65 14.79 0.45
N CYS A 40 2.71 14.59 -0.34
CA CYS A 40 3.12 15.54 -1.37
C CYS A 40 2.69 15.14 -2.80
N LYS A 41 1.97 14.02 -2.97
CA LYS A 41 1.47 13.49 -4.25
C LYS A 41 2.53 13.22 -5.32
N ALA A 42 3.81 13.21 -4.93
CA ALA A 42 4.88 12.94 -5.86
C ALA A 42 4.92 11.44 -6.22
N LYS A 43 5.16 11.15 -7.49
CA LYS A 43 5.11 9.81 -8.09
C LYS A 43 6.44 9.46 -8.75
N ARG A 44 6.73 8.17 -8.91
CA ARG A 44 7.90 7.71 -9.70
C ARG A 44 7.86 8.37 -11.08
N ARG A 45 9.01 8.83 -11.54
CA ARG A 45 9.17 9.32 -12.91
C ARG A 45 9.94 8.28 -13.70
N VAL A 46 9.46 8.00 -14.91
CA VAL A 46 10.13 7.08 -15.83
C VAL A 46 10.50 7.91 -17.06
N PHE A 47 11.78 7.96 -17.37
CA PHE A 47 12.31 8.65 -18.53
C PHE A 47 12.90 7.61 -19.46
N PHE A 48 12.55 7.68 -20.74
CA PHE A 48 13.16 6.86 -21.77
C PHE A 48 14.07 7.77 -22.59
N ASP A 49 15.33 7.37 -22.71
CA ASP A 49 16.30 8.05 -23.55
C ASP A 49 16.48 7.24 -24.85
N GLU A 50 16.04 7.81 -25.97
CA GLU A 50 16.13 7.19 -27.29
C GLU A 50 17.59 7.03 -27.76
N ASN A 51 18.49 7.92 -27.33
CA ASN A 51 19.87 7.95 -27.81
C ASN A 51 20.69 6.80 -27.19
N THR A 52 20.48 6.53 -25.90
CA THR A 52 21.16 5.44 -25.19
C THR A 52 20.34 4.15 -25.15
N ARG A 53 19.08 4.18 -25.60
CA ARG A 53 18.09 3.09 -25.46
C ARG A 53 17.97 2.61 -24.02
N THR A 54 18.10 3.52 -23.05
CA THR A 54 18.00 3.21 -21.62
C THR A 54 16.76 3.83 -21.01
N THR A 55 16.23 3.17 -19.98
CA THR A 55 15.09 3.66 -19.20
C THR A 55 15.56 4.05 -17.80
N PHE A 56 15.44 5.33 -17.46
CA PHE A 56 15.73 5.84 -16.12
C PHE A 56 14.47 5.85 -15.28
N LYS A 57 14.61 5.39 -14.05
CA LYS A 57 13.54 5.31 -13.06
C LYS A 57 13.95 6.14 -11.87
N ASP A 58 13.30 7.28 -11.68
CA ASP A 58 13.49 8.10 -10.49
C ASP A 58 12.44 7.74 -9.45
N GLU A 59 12.89 7.04 -8.40
CA GLU A 59 12.03 6.53 -7.33
C GLU A 59 11.93 7.54 -6.19
N VAL A 60 10.71 8.04 -6.00
CA VAL A 60 10.36 9.04 -4.98
C VAL A 60 10.25 8.44 -3.58
N ILE A 61 9.77 7.20 -3.48
CA ILE A 61 9.62 6.46 -2.23
C ILE A 61 10.76 5.46 -2.11
N SER A 62 11.43 5.46 -0.96
CA SER A 62 12.38 4.43 -0.57
C SER A 62 11.72 3.52 0.46
N ALA A 63 11.65 2.22 0.17
CA ALA A 63 11.15 1.21 1.11
C ALA A 63 12.33 0.38 1.64
N LYS A 64 12.39 0.19 2.96
CA LYS A 64 13.42 -0.61 3.62
C LYS A 64 12.79 -1.48 4.70
N VAL A 65 13.24 -2.72 4.83
CA VAL A 65 12.86 -3.58 5.96
C VAL A 65 13.57 -3.07 7.22
N LEU A 66 12.79 -2.62 8.20
CA LEU A 66 13.26 -2.14 9.49
C LEU A 66 13.46 -3.31 10.47
N LYS A 67 12.47 -4.20 10.55
CA LYS A 67 12.53 -5.43 11.34
C LYS A 67 11.96 -6.59 10.55
N ASN A 68 12.63 -7.74 10.65
CA ASN A 68 12.15 -9.00 10.11
C ASN A 68 11.79 -9.88 11.32
N HIS A 69 10.52 -10.26 11.43
CA HIS A 69 10.03 -11.12 12.53
C HIS A 69 10.21 -12.62 12.23
N GLY A 70 11.01 -12.97 11.22
CA GLY A 70 11.40 -14.33 10.90
C GLY A 70 10.20 -15.21 10.54
N CYS A 71 9.99 -16.27 11.31
CA CYS A 71 8.93 -17.26 11.04
C CYS A 71 7.51 -16.75 11.25
N SER A 72 7.33 -15.61 11.92
CA SER A 72 6.02 -14.97 12.02
C SER A 72 5.49 -14.47 10.66
N GLY A 73 6.32 -14.47 9.61
CA GLY A 73 5.90 -14.07 8.27
C GLY A 73 5.53 -12.59 8.18
N LEU A 74 6.04 -11.77 9.10
CA LEU A 74 5.76 -10.33 9.18
C LEU A 74 7.08 -9.57 9.11
N ASN A 75 7.13 -8.58 8.22
CA ASN A 75 8.22 -7.62 8.11
C ASN A 75 7.67 -6.22 8.38
N GLU A 76 8.36 -5.45 9.21
CA GLU A 76 8.11 -4.02 9.34
C GLU A 76 8.87 -3.30 8.23
N ILE A 77 8.14 -2.70 7.30
CA ILE A 77 8.70 -1.93 6.19
C ILE A 77 8.57 -0.45 6.52
N GLU A 78 9.69 0.25 6.55
CA GLU A 78 9.77 1.70 6.61
C GLU A 78 9.74 2.28 5.20
N TYR A 79 8.80 3.18 4.95
CA TYR A 79 8.68 3.95 3.73
C TYR A 79 9.11 5.39 4.00
N THR A 80 10.09 5.87 3.23
CA THR A 80 10.58 7.24 3.28
C THR A 80 10.33 7.95 1.95
N CYS A 81 9.73 9.15 1.98
CA CYS A 81 9.63 10.00 0.79
C CYS A 81 10.86 10.91 0.67
N LYS A 82 11.57 10.86 -0.46
CA LYS A 82 12.76 11.68 -0.72
C LYS A 82 12.47 13.18 -0.91
N ILE A 83 11.22 13.53 -1.23
CA ILE A 83 10.84 14.91 -1.57
C ILE A 83 10.38 15.69 -0.35
N CYS A 84 9.52 15.10 0.49
CA CYS A 84 8.96 15.78 1.67
C CYS A 84 9.46 15.23 3.01
N GLY A 85 10.28 14.18 3.02
CA GLY A 85 10.82 13.59 4.25
C GLY A 85 9.82 12.77 5.07
N LEU A 86 8.63 12.48 4.53
CA LEU A 86 7.65 11.61 5.17
C LEU A 86 8.28 10.25 5.51
N LYS A 87 8.08 9.77 6.75
CA LYS A 87 8.49 8.43 7.21
C LYS A 87 7.32 7.70 7.85
N GLU A 88 6.99 6.52 7.34
CA GLU A 88 5.91 5.68 7.89
C GLU A 88 6.35 4.22 7.94
N VAL A 89 5.93 3.49 8.97
CA VAL A 89 6.26 2.06 9.13
C VAL A 89 4.98 1.25 9.09
N TYR A 90 4.97 0.21 8.25
CA TYR A 90 3.84 -0.70 8.13
C TYR A 90 4.29 -2.15 8.24
N PRO A 91 3.59 -2.98 9.04
CA PRO A 91 3.77 -4.42 9.00
C PRO A 91 3.20 -4.97 7.69
N GLN A 92 4.01 -5.72 6.95
CA GLN A 92 3.62 -6.42 5.75
C GLN A 92 3.89 -7.91 5.87
N SER A 93 2.97 -8.72 5.36
CA SER A 93 3.15 -10.15 5.26
C SER A 93 4.31 -10.45 4.30
N SER A 94 5.28 -11.24 4.74
CA SER A 94 6.35 -11.79 3.93
C SER A 94 6.26 -13.30 3.96
N ASN A 95 6.52 -13.98 2.84
CA ASN A 95 6.64 -15.44 2.83
C ASN A 95 7.77 -15.85 3.78
N SER A 96 7.42 -16.39 4.95
CA SER A 96 8.36 -17.05 5.83
C SER A 96 8.64 -18.44 5.27
N ASN A 97 9.82 -18.64 4.68
CA ASN A 97 10.32 -19.96 4.30
C ASN A 97 10.81 -20.74 5.54
N CYS A 98 10.03 -20.75 6.61
CA CYS A 98 10.32 -21.60 7.75
C CYS A 98 9.81 -23.01 7.42
N SER A 99 10.74 -23.90 7.10
CA SER A 99 10.49 -25.34 7.09
C SER A 99 9.97 -25.74 8.47
N MET A 100 8.82 -26.40 8.51
CA MET A 100 8.38 -27.16 9.69
C MET A 100 9.41 -28.22 10.06
#